data_AF-A0A1H2QDG3-F1
#
_entry.id   AF-A0A1H2QDG3-F1
#
_cell.length_a   1.000
_cell.length_b   1.000
_cell.length_c   1.000
_cell.angle_alpha   90.00
_cell.angle_beta   90.00
_cell.angle_gamma   90.00
#
_symmetry.space_group_name_H-M   'P 1'
#
loop_
_entity.id
_entity.type
_entity.pdbx_description
1 polymer ?
#
loop_
_entity_poly.entity_id
_entity_poly.type
_entity_poly.pdbx_seq_one_letter_code
_entity_poly.pdbx_strand_id
1 'polypeptide(L)'
;MDLASHPETLTCTECGSIIEDAGYLPATERDGTYHPLVDAAVCDTCGFNDLGMTGCAPELDDVVDPGPDDTLLHVRLTDSGIEVVSAKE
;
A
#
# COMPACT_ATOMS: atom_id res chain seq x y z
N MET A 1 3.69 10.87 9.28
CA MET A 1 4.06 10.49 7.91
C MET A 1 3.02 11.13 7.02
N ASP A 2 3.45 11.99 6.11
CA ASP A 2 2.53 12.74 5.24
C ASP A 2 2.60 12.16 3.82
N LEU A 3 1.43 11.84 3.28
CA LEU A 3 1.28 11.44 1.89
C LEU A 3 1.07 12.68 1.02
N ALA A 4 1.70 12.70 -0.15
CA ALA A 4 1.44 13.73 -1.17
C ALA A 4 -0.03 13.73 -1.62
N SER A 5 -0.75 12.63 -1.43
CA SER A 5 -2.17 12.50 -1.78
C SER A 5 -2.86 11.52 -0.85
N HIS A 6 -4.07 11.88 -0.41
CA HIS A 6 -4.94 11.04 0.42
C HIS A 6 -6.16 10.61 -0.40
N PRO A 7 -6.05 9.54 -1.20
CA PRO A 7 -7.20 8.97 -1.88
C PRO A 7 -8.29 8.60 -0.87
N GLU A 8 -9.55 8.82 -1.24
CA GLU A 8 -10.68 8.40 -0.40
C GLU A 8 -10.96 6.90 -0.55
N THR A 9 -10.57 6.33 -1.69
CA THR A 9 -10.79 4.91 -2.03
C THR A 9 -9.55 4.34 -2.70
N LEU A 10 -9.21 3.10 -2.37
CA LEU A 10 -8.18 2.33 -3.08
C LEU A 10 -8.83 1.12 -3.75
N THR A 11 -8.31 0.74 -4.91
CA THR A 11 -8.73 -0.48 -5.60
C THR A 11 -7.55 -1.43 -5.64
N CYS A 12 -7.76 -2.67 -5.23
CA CYS A 12 -6.74 -3.70 -5.28
C CYS A 12 -6.43 -4.04 -6.74
N THR A 13 -5.17 -3.93 -7.16
CA THR A 13 -4.75 -4.32 -8.51
C THR A 13 -4.83 -5.84 -8.74
N GLU A 14 -4.65 -6.64 -7.68
CA GLU A 14 -4.65 -8.10 -7.77
C GLU A 14 -6.06 -8.68 -8.01
N CYS A 15 -7.05 -8.21 -7.25
CA CYS A 15 -8.41 -8.73 -7.31
C CYS A 15 -9.46 -7.76 -7.88
N GLY A 16 -9.06 -6.51 -8.18
CA GLY A 16 -9.97 -5.47 -8.68
C GLY A 16 -11.01 -4.98 -7.67
N SER A 17 -10.94 -5.43 -6.41
CA SER A 17 -11.90 -5.08 -5.38
C SER A 17 -11.53 -3.78 -4.67
N ILE A 18 -12.53 -3.02 -4.23
CA ILE A 18 -12.31 -1.82 -3.42
C ILE A 18 -11.78 -2.26 -2.05
N ILE A 19 -10.71 -1.61 -1.61
CA ILE A 19 -10.15 -1.81 -0.28
C ILE A 19 -10.96 -0.96 0.70
N GLU A 20 -11.69 -1.58 1.62
CA GLU A 20 -12.56 -0.86 2.56
C GLU A 20 -12.01 -0.80 4.00
N ASP A 21 -11.08 -1.68 4.36
CA ASP A 21 -10.52 -1.75 5.74
C ASP A 21 -9.00 -1.50 5.76
N ALA A 22 -8.20 -2.42 5.20
CA ALA A 22 -6.75 -2.29 5.19
C ALA A 22 -6.13 -2.82 3.89
N GLY A 23 -4.95 -2.30 3.55
CA GLY A 23 -4.20 -2.70 2.38
C GLY A 23 -2.75 -2.23 2.39
N TYR A 24 -2.05 -2.63 1.34
CA TYR A 24 -0.68 -2.28 1.06
C TYR A 24 -0.65 -1.29 -0.09
N LEU A 25 0.00 -0.16 0.13
CA LEU A 25 0.09 0.93 -0.83
C LEU A 25 1.57 1.21 -1.09
N PRO A 26 2.11 0.78 -2.24
CA PRO A 26 3.47 1.16 -2.61
C PRO A 26 3.53 2.69 -2.78
N ALA A 27 4.60 3.28 -2.30
CA ALA A 27 4.84 4.71 -2.39
C ALA A 27 6.32 4.98 -2.65
N THR A 28 6.60 6.00 -3.46
CA THR A 28 7.98 6.47 -3.64
C THR A 28 8.24 7.60 -2.66
N GLU A 29 9.24 7.46 -1.79
CA GLU A 29 9.70 8.59 -0.99
C GLU A 29 10.47 9.56 -1.89
N ARG A 30 10.02 10.81 -1.99
CA ARG A 30 10.77 11.88 -2.66
C ARG A 30 10.77 13.13 -1.82
N ASP A 31 11.97 13.65 -1.54
CA ASP A 31 12.17 14.88 -0.77
C ASP A 31 11.45 14.85 0.60
N GLY A 32 11.41 13.68 1.25
CA GLY A 32 10.74 13.48 2.54
C GLY A 32 9.21 13.43 2.48
N THR A 33 8.64 13.30 1.29
CA THR A 33 7.20 13.12 1.06
C THR A 33 6.93 11.78 0.37
N TYR A 34 5.99 11.00 0.89
CA TYR A 34 5.59 9.76 0.26
C TYR A 34 4.61 10.03 -0.87
N HIS A 35 4.94 9.56 -2.07
CA HIS A 35 4.08 9.63 -3.26
C HIS A 35 3.42 8.28 -3.45
N PRO A 36 2.17 8.07 -2.97
CA PRO A 36 1.50 6.79 -3.09
C PRO A 36 1.14 6.47 -4.54
N LEU A 37 1.39 5.22 -4.95
CA LEU A 37 0.98 4.65 -6.23
C LEU A 37 -0.36 3.94 -6.04
N VAL A 38 -1.45 4.70 -6.15
CA VAL A 38 -2.83 4.17 -6.00
C VAL A 38 -3.19 3.07 -6.99
N ASP A 39 -2.59 3.10 -8.19
CA ASP A 39 -2.81 2.11 -9.25
C ASP A 39 -2.12 0.77 -8.94
N ALA A 40 -1.24 0.71 -7.94
CA ALA A 40 -0.55 -0.50 -7.50
C ALA A 40 -0.93 -0.89 -6.06
N ALA A 41 -2.05 -0.36 -5.54
CA ALA A 41 -2.55 -0.74 -4.23
C ALA A 41 -3.00 -2.21 -4.21
N VAL A 42 -2.76 -2.89 -3.09
CA VAL A 42 -3.15 -4.30 -2.89
C VAL A 42 -3.95 -4.39 -1.60
N CYS A 43 -5.08 -5.10 -1.61
CA CYS A 43 -5.85 -5.31 -0.38
C CYS A 43 -5.09 -6.21 0.60
N ASP A 44 -5.39 -6.06 1.88
CA ASP A 44 -4.81 -6.90 2.94
C ASP A 44 -4.92 -8.39 2.61
N THR A 45 -6.08 -8.83 2.11
CA THR A 45 -6.32 -10.23 1.74
C THR A 45 -5.38 -10.75 0.66
N CYS A 46 -5.20 -10.04 -0.46
CA CYS A 46 -4.28 -10.45 -1.52
C CYS A 46 -2.83 -10.31 -1.05
N GLY A 47 -2.54 -9.25 -0.30
CA GLY A 47 -1.24 -9.03 0.31
C GLY A 47 -0.83 -10.17 1.26
N PHE A 48 -1.75 -10.70 2.06
CA PHE A 48 -1.48 -11.79 3.00
C PHE A 48 -1.57 -13.20 2.40
N ASN A 49 -2.40 -13.41 1.37
CA ASN A 49 -2.62 -14.74 0.79
C ASN A 49 -1.76 -15.01 -0.45
N ASP A 50 -1.70 -14.06 -1.37
CA ASP A 50 -1.02 -14.23 -2.67
C ASP A 50 0.43 -13.78 -2.60
N LEU A 51 0.71 -12.64 -1.98
CA LEU A 51 2.03 -12.00 -1.98
C LEU A 51 2.86 -12.39 -0.74
N GLY A 52 2.28 -12.24 0.43
CA GLY A 52 2.93 -12.48 1.71
C GLY A 52 3.01 -13.97 2.02
N MET A 53 4.16 -14.57 1.76
CA MET A 53 4.42 -16.00 1.96
C MET A 53 3.82 -16.54 3.28
N THR A 54 2.76 -17.34 3.18
CA THR A 54 2.14 -18.08 4.30
C THR A 54 1.58 -17.21 5.43
N GLY A 55 0.90 -16.10 5.10
CA GLY A 55 0.19 -15.28 6.09
C GLY A 55 1.08 -14.27 6.83
N CYS A 56 2.19 -13.89 6.21
CA CYS A 56 2.94 -12.69 6.55
C CYS A 56 2.48 -11.52 5.68
N ALA A 57 2.76 -10.29 6.12
CA ALA A 57 2.59 -9.12 5.25
C ALA A 57 3.54 -9.23 4.04
N PRO A 58 3.14 -8.79 2.84
CA PRO A 58 4.01 -8.74 1.68
C PRO A 58 5.11 -7.70 1.88
N GLU A 59 6.21 -7.92 1.17
CA GLU A 59 7.28 -6.96 1.04
C GLU A 59 7.08 -6.14 -0.24
N LEU A 60 7.81 -5.03 -0.38
CA LEU A 60 7.66 -4.16 -1.54
C LEU A 60 7.95 -4.90 -2.86
N ASP A 61 8.97 -5.75 -2.85
CA ASP A 61 9.41 -6.57 -3.99
C ASP A 61 8.34 -7.59 -4.44
N ASP A 62 7.41 -7.96 -3.55
CA ASP A 62 6.28 -8.83 -3.90
C ASP A 62 5.18 -8.07 -4.65
N VAL A 63 5.07 -6.75 -4.47
CA VAL A 63 3.96 -5.92 -4.98
C VAL A 63 4.35 -5.20 -6.27
N VAL A 64 5.56 -4.66 -6.32
CA VAL A 64 6.11 -3.91 -7.46
C VAL A 64 7.61 -4.15 -7.56
N ASP A 65 8.21 -3.87 -8.72
CA ASP A 65 9.67 -3.81 -8.85
C ASP A 65 10.18 -2.59 -8.05
N PRO A 66 10.88 -2.79 -6.92
CA PRO A 66 11.21 -1.71 -6.01
C PRO A 66 12.36 -0.88 -6.58
N GLY A 67 12.12 0.42 -6.75
CA GLY A 67 13.17 1.41 -6.90
C GLY A 67 13.91 1.65 -5.58
N PRO A 68 15.08 2.31 -5.64
CA PRO A 68 15.92 2.57 -4.47
C PRO A 68 15.27 3.46 -3.40
N ASP A 69 14.23 4.20 -3.77
CA ASP A 69 13.49 5.12 -2.90
C ASP A 69 12.01 4.69 -2.71
N ASP A 70 11.66 3.49 -3.18
CA ASP A 70 10.31 2.97 -3.03
C ASP A 70 10.15 2.29 -1.67
N THR A 71 8.96 2.40 -1.09
CA THR A 71 8.57 1.82 0.20
C THR A 71 7.16 1.24 0.11
N LEU A 72 6.87 0.21 0.89
CA LEU A 72 5.53 -0.34 1.01
C LEU A 72 4.86 0.21 2.27
N LEU A 73 3.80 1.00 2.08
CA LEU A 73 3.02 1.53 3.19
C LEU A 73 1.89 0.56 3.51
N HIS A 74 1.85 0.07 4.74
CA HIS A 74 0.65 -0.55 5.29
C HIS A 74 -0.32 0.55 5.69
N VAL A 75 -1.45 0.60 5.00
CA VAL A 75 -2.45 1.64 5.16
C VAL A 75 -3.80 1.07 5.59
N ARG A 76 -4.55 1.87 6.34
CA ARG A 76 -5.90 1.57 6.77
C ARG A 76 -6.86 2.60 6.20
N LEU A 77 -7.93 2.16 5.57
CA LEU A 77 -9.00 3.06 5.13
C LEU A 77 -9.96 3.30 6.29
N THR A 78 -10.30 4.57 6.46
CA THR A 78 -11.25 5.05 7.46
C THR A 78 -12.24 6.01 6.80
N ASP A 79 -13.32 6.36 7.50
CA ASP A 79 -14.26 7.40 7.05
C ASP A 79 -13.59 8.76 6.78
N SER A 80 -12.38 8.99 7.31
CA SER A 80 -11.60 10.23 7.12
C SER A 80 -10.53 10.11 6.02
N GLY A 81 -10.51 9.00 5.27
CA GLY A 81 -9.52 8.69 4.23
C GLY A 81 -8.50 7.65 4.67
N ILE A 82 -7.33 7.67 4.04
CA ILE A 82 -6.26 6.69 4.23
C ILE A 82 -5.33 7.11 5.38
N GLU A 83 -5.19 6.23 6.36
CA GLU A 83 -4.24 6.35 7.47
C GLU A 83 -3.05 5.41 7.24
N VAL A 84 -1.82 5.94 7.32
CA VAL A 84 -0.60 5.11 7.24
C VAL A 84 -0.33 4.49 8.61
N VAL A 85 -0.46 3.17 8.70
CA VAL A 85 -0.23 2.40 9.93
C VAL A 85 1.26 2.13 10.12
N SER A 86 1.95 1.75 9.05
CA SER A 86 3.39 1.48 9.07
C SER A 86 3.99 1.62 7.69
N ALA A 87 5.24 2.04 7.60
CA ALA A 87 6.06 1.92 6.39
C ALA A 87 6.99 0.71 6.52
N LYS A 88 7.19 -0.01 5.41
CA LYS A 88 8.20 -1.05 5.24
C LYS A 88 9.15 -0.60 4.14
N GLU A 89 10.36 -0.29 4.55
CA GLU A 89 11.53 -0.02 3.69
C GLU A 89 12.27 -1.32 3.36
#